data_AF-A0A5M4D247-F1
#
_entry.id   AF-A0A5M4D247-F1
#
_cell.length_a   1.000
_cell.length_b   1.000
_cell.length_c   1.000
_cell.angle_alpha   90.00
_cell.angle_beta   90.00
_cell.angle_gamma   90.00
#
_symmetry.space_group_name_H-M   'P 1'
#
loop_
_entity.id
_entity.type
_entity.pdbx_description
1 polymer ?
#
loop_
_entity_poly.entity_id
_entity_poly.type
_entity_poly.pdbx_seq_one_letter_code
_entity_poly.pdbx_strand_id
1 'polypeptide(L)'
;MGFDAPSETKRQDAIVAAAASGDRRPETLRGLIEQLDSPDAATRMLAILTLDRLTGQTFGYDYTDPAWKRERSVQTWVDWYDSEYGTASASEADHG
;
A
#
# COMPACT_ATOMS: atom_id res chain seq x y z
N MET A 1 -6.30 7.82 -10.09
CA MET A 1 -6.04 6.50 -9.47
C MET A 1 -7.36 5.92 -9.01
N GLY A 2 -7.58 4.60 -9.15
CA GLY A 2 -8.85 3.95 -8.78
C GLY A 2 -8.98 3.63 -7.29
N PHE A 3 -7.88 3.78 -6.52
CA PHE A 3 -7.80 3.47 -5.09
C PHE A 3 -8.66 4.39 -4.21
N ASP A 4 -8.97 5.61 -4.65
CA ASP A 4 -9.83 6.56 -3.90
C ASP A 4 -11.30 6.50 -4.32
N ALA A 5 -11.69 5.51 -5.14
CA ALA A 5 -13.05 5.43 -5.63
C ALA A 5 -14.05 5.14 -4.48
N PRO A 6 -15.23 5.77 -4.47
CA PRO A 6 -16.22 5.55 -3.41
C PRO A 6 -16.77 4.12 -3.39
N SER A 7 -16.70 3.40 -4.52
CA SER A 7 -17.13 2.01 -4.63
C SER A 7 -15.99 1.04 -4.30
N GLU A 8 -16.24 0.09 -3.40
CA GLU A 8 -15.34 -1.04 -3.10
C GLU A 8 -14.85 -1.73 -4.38
N THR A 9 -15.75 -2.07 -5.30
CA THR A 9 -15.41 -2.79 -6.54
C THR A 9 -14.38 -2.06 -7.39
N LYS A 10 -14.49 -0.73 -7.56
CA LYS A 10 -13.48 0.02 -8.34
C LYS A 10 -12.11 0.05 -7.65
N ARG A 11 -12.07 0.04 -6.33
CA ARG A 11 -10.81 -0.07 -5.58
C ARG A 11 -10.20 -1.45 -5.80
N GLN A 12 -11.01 -2.50 -5.69
CA GLN A 12 -10.58 -3.88 -5.96
C GLN A 12 -10.07 -4.05 -7.41
N ASP A 13 -10.78 -3.50 -8.40
CA ASP A 13 -10.35 -3.51 -9.80
C ASP A 13 -8.98 -2.83 -9.99
N ALA A 14 -8.74 -1.71 -9.29
CA ALA A 14 -7.47 -1.00 -9.34
C ALA A 14 -6.32 -1.82 -8.70
N ILE A 15 -6.58 -2.52 -7.59
CA ILE A 15 -5.61 -3.42 -6.95
C ILE A 15 -5.25 -4.56 -7.91
N VAL A 16 -6.25 -5.21 -8.51
CA VAL A 16 -6.04 -6.31 -9.46
C VAL A 16 -5.27 -5.82 -10.70
N ALA A 17 -5.59 -4.63 -11.21
CA ALA A 17 -4.87 -4.04 -12.34
C ALA A 17 -3.39 -3.80 -12.02
N ALA A 18 -3.07 -3.29 -10.83
CA ALA A 18 -1.69 -3.08 -10.37
C ALA A 18 -0.91 -4.41 -10.26
N ALA A 19 -1.54 -5.46 -9.71
CA ALA A 19 -0.95 -6.79 -9.62
C ALA A 19 -0.67 -7.40 -11.01
N ALA A 20 -1.58 -7.20 -11.96
CA ALA A 20 -1.48 -7.72 -13.32
C ALA A 20 -0.40 -7.01 -14.14
N SER A 21 -0.29 -5.68 -14.01
CA SER A 21 0.71 -4.88 -14.73
C SER A 21 2.09 -4.90 -14.07
N GLY A 22 2.20 -5.34 -12.82
CA GLY A 22 3.45 -5.28 -12.06
C GLY A 22 3.86 -3.85 -11.71
N ASP A 23 2.88 -2.96 -11.55
CA ASP A 23 3.12 -1.53 -11.36
C ASP A 23 3.67 -1.22 -9.96
N ARG A 24 4.98 -0.95 -9.90
CA ARG A 24 5.72 -0.60 -8.68
C ARG A 24 5.95 0.91 -8.51
N ARG A 25 5.17 1.76 -9.21
CA ARG A 25 5.31 3.21 -9.03
C ARG A 25 5.02 3.61 -7.57
N PRO A 26 5.71 4.62 -7.02
CA PRO A 26 5.50 5.06 -5.64
C PRO A 26 4.05 5.41 -5.33
N GLU A 27 3.34 6.06 -6.26
CA GLU A 27 1.91 6.37 -6.15
C GLU A 27 1.01 5.12 -6.05
N THR A 28 1.34 4.05 -6.78
CA THR A 28 0.60 2.78 -6.76
C THR A 28 0.84 2.05 -5.45
N LEU A 29 2.09 2.00 -4.99
CA LEU A 29 2.43 1.39 -3.71
C LEU A 29 1.76 2.14 -2.55
N ARG A 30 1.76 3.47 -2.56
CA ARG A 30 1.07 4.28 -1.55
C ARG A 30 -0.43 4.00 -1.52
N GLY A 31 -1.09 3.98 -2.68
CA GLY A 31 -2.50 3.64 -2.77
C GLY A 31 -2.82 2.24 -2.24
N LEU A 32 -1.95 1.25 -2.48
CA LEU A 32 -2.09 -0.10 -1.93
C LEU A 32 -1.92 -0.16 -0.41
N ILE A 33 -0.95 0.59 0.14
CA ILE A 33 -0.74 0.69 1.60
C ILE A 33 -1.99 1.25 2.28
N GLU A 34 -2.61 2.29 1.70
CA GLU A 34 -3.87 2.86 2.21
C GLU A 34 -5.01 1.82 2.23
N GLN A 35 -5.07 0.91 1.26
CA GLN A 35 -6.10 -0.15 1.23
C GLN A 35 -5.96 -1.21 2.32
N LEU A 36 -4.79 -1.31 2.98
CA LEU A 36 -4.62 -2.21 4.13
C LEU A 36 -5.49 -1.80 5.33
N ASP A 37 -5.93 -0.54 5.40
CA ASP A 37 -6.86 -0.11 6.44
C ASP A 37 -8.35 -0.09 6.00
N SER A 38 -8.66 -0.65 4.84
CA SER A 38 -10.05 -0.73 4.36
C SER A 38 -10.95 -1.47 5.37
N PRO A 39 -12.19 -1.00 5.62
CA PRO A 39 -13.15 -1.75 6.44
C PRO A 39 -13.53 -3.09 5.79
N ASP A 40 -13.42 -3.21 4.47
CA ASP A 40 -13.70 -4.42 3.70
C ASP A 40 -12.53 -5.42 3.75
N ALA A 41 -12.80 -6.63 4.25
CA ALA A 41 -11.78 -7.67 4.39
C ALA A 41 -11.21 -8.16 3.05
N ALA A 42 -12.04 -8.20 2.00
CA ALA A 42 -11.59 -8.61 0.67
C ALA A 42 -10.60 -7.60 0.08
N THR A 43 -10.87 -6.31 0.22
CA THR A 43 -9.97 -5.22 -0.18
C THR A 43 -8.62 -5.31 0.54
N ARG A 44 -8.62 -5.52 1.86
CA ARG A 44 -7.37 -5.69 2.63
C ARG A 44 -6.57 -6.90 2.16
N MET A 45 -7.24 -8.02 1.92
CA MET A 45 -6.60 -9.24 1.41
C MET A 45 -5.98 -9.01 0.03
N LEU A 46 -6.72 -8.37 -0.89
CA LEU A 46 -6.19 -8.06 -2.22
C LEU A 46 -5.00 -7.11 -2.16
N ALA A 47 -5.05 -6.11 -1.28
CA ALA A 47 -3.97 -5.15 -1.09
C ALA A 47 -2.69 -5.82 -0.61
N ILE A 48 -2.74 -6.65 0.44
CA ILE A 48 -1.52 -7.33 0.94
C ILE A 48 -0.95 -8.33 -0.06
N LEU A 49 -1.79 -9.10 -0.76
CA LEU A 49 -1.32 -10.02 -1.80
C LEU A 49 -0.64 -9.28 -2.96
N THR A 50 -1.16 -8.11 -3.30
CA THR A 50 -0.57 -7.28 -4.36
C THR A 50 0.75 -6.65 -3.91
N LEU A 51 0.82 -6.14 -2.68
CA LEU A 51 2.05 -5.62 -2.09
C LEU A 51 3.14 -6.71 -2.01
N ASP A 52 2.80 -7.93 -1.58
CA ASP A 52 3.72 -9.07 -1.55
C ASP A 52 4.24 -9.41 -2.96
N ARG A 53 3.34 -9.47 -3.96
CA ARG A 53 3.73 -9.68 -5.36
C ARG A 53 4.67 -8.59 -5.89
N LEU A 54 4.43 -7.33 -5.52
CA LEU A 54 5.17 -6.18 -6.02
C LEU A 54 6.45 -5.89 -5.23
N THR A 55 6.58 -6.31 -3.98
CA THR A 55 7.72 -5.94 -3.13
C THR A 55 8.47 -7.14 -2.57
N GLY A 56 7.84 -8.32 -2.55
CA GLY A 56 8.31 -9.51 -1.86
C GLY A 56 8.20 -9.41 -0.34
N GLN A 57 7.43 -8.44 0.17
CA GLN A 57 7.33 -8.12 1.59
C GLN A 57 5.89 -8.13 2.05
N THR A 58 5.65 -8.64 3.24
CA THR A 58 4.35 -8.60 3.93
C THR A 58 4.41 -7.86 5.26
N PHE A 59 5.61 -7.65 5.82
CA PHE A 59 5.86 -7.12 7.16
C PHE A 59 5.04 -7.80 8.27
N GLY A 60 4.67 -9.08 8.07
CA GLY A 60 3.85 -9.84 9.01
C GLY A 60 2.40 -9.37 9.11
N TYR A 61 1.92 -8.57 8.15
CA TYR A 61 0.53 -8.14 8.08
C TYR A 61 -0.41 -9.34 7.83
N ASP A 62 -1.46 -9.45 8.63
CA ASP A 62 -2.57 -10.41 8.43
C ASP A 62 -3.89 -9.63 8.29
N TYR A 63 -4.61 -9.83 7.19
CA TYR A 63 -5.85 -9.10 6.90
C TYR A 63 -7.02 -9.49 7.83
N THR A 64 -6.88 -10.60 8.57
CA THR A 64 -7.84 -11.12 9.56
C THR A 64 -7.57 -10.62 10.98
N ASP A 65 -6.43 -9.96 11.21
CA ASP A 65 -6.09 -9.41 12.52
C ASP A 65 -7.09 -8.35 12.99
N PRO A 66 -7.23 -8.17 14.33
CA PRO A 66 -7.99 -7.07 14.89
C PRO A 66 -7.40 -5.72 14.47
N ALA A 67 -8.26 -4.68 14.38
CA ALA A 67 -7.91 -3.36 13.85
C ALA A 67 -6.62 -2.77 14.43
N TRP A 68 -6.45 -2.79 15.76
CA TRP A 68 -5.26 -2.26 16.43
C TRP A 68 -3.94 -2.94 16.01
N LYS A 69 -3.98 -4.20 15.59
CA LYS A 69 -2.80 -4.92 15.11
C LYS A 69 -2.55 -4.62 13.64
N ARG A 70 -3.62 -4.51 12.83
CA ARG A 70 -3.52 -4.04 11.44
C ARG A 70 -2.94 -2.64 11.37
N GLU A 71 -3.43 -1.69 12.16
CA GLU A 71 -2.92 -0.31 12.22
C GLU A 71 -1.41 -0.25 12.47
N ARG A 72 -0.89 -1.08 13.39
CA ARG A 72 0.56 -1.16 13.64
C ARG A 72 1.33 -1.68 12.43
N SER A 73 0.83 -2.70 11.76
CA SER A 73 1.44 -3.22 10.54
C SER A 73 1.35 -2.23 9.37
N VAL A 74 0.26 -1.46 9.28
CA VAL A 74 0.12 -0.35 8.31
C VAL A 74 1.17 0.72 8.58
N GLN A 75 1.43 1.07 9.84
CA GLN A 75 2.51 1.99 10.17
C GLN A 75 3.88 1.47 9.69
N THR A 76 4.17 0.18 9.87
CA THR A 76 5.42 -0.42 9.33
C THR A 76 5.53 -0.26 7.81
N TRP A 77 4.41 -0.39 7.08
CA TRP A 77 4.36 -0.15 5.64
C TRP A 77 4.62 1.31 5.28
N VAL A 78 4.05 2.25 6.03
CA VAL A 78 4.27 3.70 5.84
C VAL A 78 5.73 4.06 6.11
N ASP A 79 6.31 3.57 7.20
CA ASP A 79 7.71 3.82 7.55
C ASP A 79 8.66 3.27 6.47
N TRP A 80 8.38 2.07 5.96
CA TRP A 80 9.11 1.50 4.83
C TRP A 80 8.99 2.37 3.58
N TYR A 81 7.79 2.80 3.23
CA TYR A 81 7.54 3.65 2.07
C TYR A 81 8.31 4.97 2.16
N ASP A 82 8.27 5.63 3.31
CA ASP A 82 8.97 6.89 3.55
C ASP A 82 10.49 6.70 3.52
N SER A 83 11.01 5.56 3.99
CA SER A 83 12.43 5.22 3.86
C SER A 83 12.86 5.06 2.39
N GLU A 84 12.08 4.34 1.59
CA GLU A 84 12.40 4.06 0.18
C GLU A 84 12.22 5.27 -0.74
N TYR A 85 11.19 6.09 -0.49
CA TYR A 85 10.74 7.14 -1.41
C TYR A 85 10.79 8.55 -0.82
N GLY A 86 10.85 8.71 0.51
CA GLY A 86 10.89 10.01 1.19
C GLY A 86 12.24 10.73 1.12
N THR A 87 13.35 9.99 0.93
CA THR A 87 14.70 10.59 0.85
C THR A 87 15.00 11.25 -0.51
N ALA A 88 14.25 10.90 -1.56
CA ALA A 88 14.42 11.52 -2.89
C ALA A 88 14.06 13.03 -2.91
N SER A 89 13.26 13.52 -1.96
CA SER A 89 12.87 14.94 -1.89
C SER A 89 13.74 15.78 -0.96
N ALA A 90 14.59 15.19 -0.11
CA ALA A 90 15.36 15.92 0.90
C ALA A 90 16.79 16.28 0.46
N SER A 91 17.28 15.71 -0.65
CA SER A 91 18.68 15.87 -1.10
C SER A 91 18.91 17.03 -2.09
N GLU A 92 17.87 17.82 -2.42
CA GLU A 92 17.95 18.91 -3.41
C GLU A 92 17.88 20.33 -2.80
N ALA A 93 17.85 20.45 -1.46
CA ALA A 93 17.66 21.73 -0.77
C ALA A 93 18.90 22.25 0.01
N ASP A 94 20.04 21.57 -0.05
CA ASP A 94 21.27 21.99 0.65
C ASP A 94 22.43 22.22 -0.33
N HIS A 95 22.26 23.19 -1.24
CA HIS A 95 23.35 23.88 -1.95
C HIS A 95 22.93 25.34 -2.17
N GLY A 96 23.34 26.24 -1.26
CA GLY A 96 23.12 27.68 -1.37
C GLY A 96 23.76 28.46 -0.24
#